data_AF-A0A1I3FQ04-F1
#
_entry.id   AF-A0A1I3FQ04-F1
#
_cell.length_a   1.000
_cell.length_b   1.000
_cell.length_c   1.000
_cell.angle_alpha   90.00
_cell.angle_beta   90.00
_cell.angle_gamma   90.00
#
_symmetry.space_group_name_H-M   'P 1'
#
loop_
_entity.id
_entity.type
_entity.pdbx_description
1 polymer ?
#
loop_
_entity_poly.entity_id
_entity_poly.type
_entity_poly.pdbx_seq_one_letter_code
_entity_poly.pdbx_strand_id
1 'polypeptide(L)'
;MTARFLPCVALVYVPAGVLDGAARSRYVELVHAAFRQSLPAGETRRLETSVVLHDVADGAWGVSGVAWTLADFARAAGYAHLQNVMPNA
;
A
#
# COMPACT_ATOMS: atom_id res chain seq x y z
N MET A 1 -21.55 -16.84 -22.95
CA MET A 1 -20.48 -15.83 -23.01
C MET A 1 -19.55 -16.07 -21.84
N THR A 2 -18.26 -16.36 -22.04
CA THR A 2 -17.30 -16.55 -20.95
C THR A 2 -16.62 -15.24 -20.59
N ALA A 3 -16.37 -15.00 -19.29
CA ALA A 3 -15.74 -13.77 -18.82
C ALA A 3 -14.30 -13.67 -19.36
N ARG A 4 -13.93 -12.50 -19.91
CA ARG A 4 -12.59 -12.23 -20.46
C ARG A 4 -11.59 -11.73 -19.42
N PHE A 5 -12.10 -11.13 -18.34
CA PHE A 5 -11.29 -10.47 -17.33
C PHE A 5 -11.55 -11.03 -15.93
N LEU A 6 -10.53 -10.96 -15.10
CA LEU A 6 -10.57 -11.13 -13.66
C LEU A 6 -10.37 -9.75 -13.02
N PRO A 7 -11.45 -9.04 -12.65
CA PRO A 7 -11.32 -7.79 -11.94
C PRO A 7 -10.93 -8.06 -10.48
N CYS A 8 -9.90 -7.38 -10.01
CA CYS A 8 -9.49 -7.38 -8.61
C CYS A 8 -9.26 -5.94 -8.13
N VAL A 9 -9.56 -5.67 -6.88
CA VAL A 9 -9.31 -4.37 -6.25
C VAL A 9 -8.47 -4.55 -5.00
N ALA A 10 -7.50 -3.66 -4.81
CA ALA A 10 -6.76 -3.49 -3.58
C ALA A 10 -6.96 -2.06 -3.08
N LEU A 11 -7.51 -1.92 -1.88
CA LEU A 11 -7.59 -0.65 -1.17
C LEU A 11 -6.46 -0.61 -0.16
N VAL A 12 -5.60 0.40 -0.29
CA VAL A 12 -4.38 0.49 0.49
C VAL A 12 -4.39 1.81 1.22
N TYR A 13 -4.40 1.74 2.54
CA TYR A 13 -4.25 2.92 3.39
C TYR A 13 -2.79 3.07 3.75
N VAL A 14 -2.22 4.25 3.51
CA VAL A 14 -0.82 4.56 3.80
C VAL A 14 -0.75 5.90 4.54
N PRO A 15 0.15 6.10 5.50
CA PRO A 15 0.34 7.44 6.06
C PRO A 15 0.77 8.42 4.98
N ALA A 16 0.16 9.60 4.98
CA ALA A 16 0.45 10.65 4.02
C ALA A 16 1.95 11.01 4.05
N GLY A 17 2.55 11.14 2.87
CA GLY A 17 3.96 11.49 2.72
C GLY A 17 4.96 10.34 2.83
N VAL A 18 4.53 9.12 3.21
CA VAL A 18 5.41 7.94 3.21
C VAL A 18 5.78 7.48 1.80
N LEU A 19 4.81 7.46 0.88
CA LEU A 19 5.05 7.09 -0.51
C LEU A 19 5.10 8.34 -1.40
N ASP A 20 6.29 8.61 -1.93
CA ASP A 20 6.48 9.55 -3.03
C ASP A 20 5.94 9.00 -4.37
N GLY A 21 6.00 9.80 -5.44
CA GLY A 21 5.46 9.41 -6.74
C GLY A 21 6.11 8.15 -7.35
N ALA A 22 7.42 7.97 -7.15
CA ALA A 22 8.14 6.79 -7.65
C ALA A 22 7.78 5.55 -6.84
N ALA A 23 7.73 5.69 -5.51
CA ALA A 23 7.33 4.63 -4.59
C ALA A 23 5.88 4.18 -4.82
N ARG A 24 4.96 5.09 -5.12
CA ARG A 24 3.56 4.74 -5.47
C ARG A 24 3.49 3.89 -6.74
N SER A 25 4.19 4.30 -7.79
CA SER A 25 4.24 3.53 -9.05
C SER A 25 4.78 2.13 -8.79
N ARG A 26 5.89 2.04 -8.04
CA ARG A 26 6.49 0.76 -7.68
C ARG A 26 5.56 -0.11 -6.83
N TYR A 27 4.85 0.50 -5.89
CA TYR A 27 3.89 -0.20 -5.03
C TYR A 27 2.76 -0.83 -5.86
N VAL A 28 2.17 -0.07 -6.78
CA VAL A 28 1.10 -0.56 -7.67
C VAL A 28 1.57 -1.74 -8.53
N GLU A 29 2.77 -1.65 -9.11
CA GLU A 29 3.37 -2.76 -9.87
C GLU A 29 3.52 -4.03 -9.02
N LEU A 30 4.04 -3.89 -7.80
CA LEU A 30 4.27 -5.00 -6.90
C LEU A 30 2.96 -5.66 -6.46
N VAL A 31 1.93 -4.87 -6.16
CA VAL A 31 0.59 -5.38 -5.84
C VAL A 31 0.03 -6.15 -7.04
N HIS A 32 0.08 -5.58 -8.25
CA HIS A 32 -0.39 -6.29 -9.44
C HIS A 32 0.35 -7.63 -9.64
N ALA A 33 1.68 -7.62 -9.47
CA ALA A 33 2.48 -8.82 -9.56
C ALA A 33 2.10 -9.87 -8.49
N ALA A 34 1.75 -9.45 -7.27
CA ALA A 34 1.29 -10.34 -6.21
C ALA A 34 -0.06 -11.00 -6.55
N PHE A 35 -1.03 -10.25 -7.06
CA PHE A 35 -2.29 -10.83 -7.55
C PHE A 35 -2.06 -11.81 -8.70
N ARG A 36 -1.13 -11.50 -9.61
CA ARG A 36 -0.79 -12.40 -10.72
C ARG A 36 -0.19 -13.72 -10.22
N GLN A 37 0.64 -13.67 -9.18
CA GLN A 37 1.25 -14.86 -8.59
C GLN A 37 0.26 -15.76 -7.84
N SER A 38 -0.87 -15.20 -7.38
CA SER A 38 -1.91 -15.98 -6.67
C SER A 38 -2.90 -16.67 -7.61
N LEU A 39 -2.82 -16.43 -8.93
CA LEU A 39 -3.69 -17.09 -9.89
C LEU A 39 -3.46 -18.62 -9.88
N PRO A 40 -4.52 -19.43 -9.94
CA PRO A 40 -4.38 -20.87 -10.02
C PRO A 40 -3.73 -21.28 -11.34
N ALA A 41 -3.07 -22.45 -11.33
CA ALA A 41 -2.53 -23.03 -12.55
C ALA A 41 -3.65 -23.25 -13.58
N GLY A 42 -3.42 -22.82 -14.82
CA GLY A 42 -4.40 -22.94 -15.91
C GLY A 42 -5.40 -21.79 -16.01
N GLU A 43 -5.26 -20.74 -15.20
CA GLU A 43 -6.03 -19.51 -15.43
C GLU A 43 -5.63 -18.87 -16.77
N THR A 44 -6.62 -18.55 -17.61
CA THR A 44 -6.43 -18.02 -18.96
C THR A 44 -7.04 -16.63 -19.16
N ARG A 45 -7.85 -16.17 -18.21
CA ARG A 45 -8.46 -14.84 -18.23
C ARG A 45 -7.40 -13.79 -17.90
N ARG A 46 -7.59 -12.59 -18.46
CA ARG A 46 -6.71 -11.46 -18.19
C ARG A 46 -7.02 -10.87 -16.81
N LEU A 47 -6.03 -10.79 -15.94
CA LEU A 47 -6.13 -10.10 -14.66
C LEU A 47 -6.14 -8.58 -14.87
N GLU A 48 -7.12 -7.90 -14.28
CA GLU A 48 -7.24 -6.44 -14.23
C GLU A 48 -7.28 -6.00 -12.77
N THR A 49 -6.23 -5.31 -12.31
CA THR A 49 -6.15 -4.84 -10.91
C THR A 49 -6.39 -3.34 -10.83
N SER A 50 -7.31 -2.93 -9.98
CA SER A 50 -7.45 -1.56 -9.50
C SER A 50 -6.75 -1.43 -8.14
N VAL A 51 -5.64 -0.71 -8.08
CA VAL A 51 -4.93 -0.43 -6.82
C VAL A 51 -5.19 1.01 -6.43
N VAL A 52 -5.91 1.22 -5.34
CA VAL A 52 -6.31 2.55 -4.86
C VAL A 52 -5.54 2.85 -3.58
N LEU A 53 -4.76 3.93 -3.62
CA LEU A 53 -3.98 4.39 -2.48
C LEU A 53 -4.73 5.53 -1.77
N HIS A 54 -4.95 5.37 -0.47
CA HIS A 54 -5.53 6.37 0.40
C HIS A 54 -4.47 6.91 1.35
N ASP A 55 -4.18 8.19 1.22
CA ASP A 55 -3.33 8.91 2.15
C ASP A 55 -4.11 9.21 3.44
N VAL A 56 -3.66 8.59 4.53
CA VAL A 56 -4.19 8.84 5.87
C VAL A 56 -3.40 9.97 6.51
N ALA A 57 -4.10 11.01 6.92
CA ALA A 57 -3.49 12.16 7.57
C ALA A 57 -2.75 11.75 8.84
N ASP A 58 -1.71 12.52 9.20
CA ASP A 58 -0.95 12.30 10.42
C ASP A 58 -1.87 12.36 11.66
N GLY A 59 -1.65 11.45 12.62
CA GLY A 59 -2.50 11.31 13.81
C GLY A 59 -3.88 10.67 13.56
N ALA A 60 -4.25 10.33 12.32
CA ALA A 60 -5.53 9.71 11.99
C ALA A 60 -5.46 8.17 11.86
N TRP A 61 -4.31 7.57 12.19
CA TRP A 61 -4.09 6.13 12.08
C TRP A 61 -4.19 5.44 13.45
N GLY A 62 -5.26 4.72 13.73
CA GLY A 62 -5.43 3.99 14.99
C GLY A 62 -4.74 2.62 14.99
N VAL A 63 -3.87 2.36 15.98
CA VAL A 63 -3.30 1.02 16.24
C VAL A 63 -3.45 0.67 17.71
N SER A 64 -4.04 -0.48 18.00
CA SER A 64 -4.23 -0.99 19.38
C SER A 64 -4.85 0.01 20.35
N GLY A 65 -5.77 0.85 19.87
CA GLY A 65 -6.47 1.87 20.67
C GLY A 65 -5.75 3.22 20.80
N VAL A 66 -4.59 3.39 20.13
CA VAL A 66 -3.82 4.65 20.14
C VAL A 66 -3.75 5.21 18.73
N ALA A 67 -4.01 6.50 18.60
CA ALA A 67 -3.76 7.24 17.35
C ALA A 67 -2.25 7.44 17.18
N TRP A 68 -1.69 6.88 16.12
CA TRP A 68 -0.28 6.99 15.77
C TRP A 68 -0.03 8.23 14.94
N THR A 69 1.07 8.90 15.26
CA THR A 69 1.70 9.86 14.36
C THR A 69 2.52 9.14 13.27
N LEU A 70 2.93 9.86 12.24
CA LEU A 70 3.85 9.38 11.22
C LEU A 70 5.17 8.91 11.85
N ALA A 71 5.60 9.59 12.91
CA ALA A 71 6.74 9.24 13.72
C ALA A 71 6.60 7.86 14.38
N ASP A 72 5.45 7.61 15.02
CA ASP A 72 5.14 6.29 15.61
C ASP A 72 5.11 5.20 14.55
N PHE A 73 4.49 5.49 13.39
CA PHE A 73 4.42 4.57 12.27
C PHE A 73 5.81 4.25 11.71
N ALA A 74 6.65 5.26 11.44
CA ALA A 74 7.99 5.08 10.90
C ALA A 74 8.89 4.30 11.88
N ARG A 75 8.77 4.58 13.18
CA ARG A 75 9.48 3.86 14.24
C ARG A 75 9.05 2.40 14.32
N ALA A 76 7.75 2.11 14.27
CA ALA A 76 7.22 0.75 14.32
C ALA A 76 7.51 -0.05 13.04
N ALA A 77 7.43 0.58 11.87
CA ALA A 77 7.70 -0.05 10.58
C ALA A 77 9.21 -0.21 10.27
N GLY A 78 10.08 0.47 11.02
CA GLY A 78 11.52 0.42 10.82
C GLY A 78 12.01 1.22 9.60
N TYR A 79 11.31 2.28 9.20
CA TYR A 79 11.69 3.08 8.04
C TYR A 79 12.90 3.98 8.32
N ALA A 80 14.10 3.43 8.12
CA ALA A 80 15.37 4.13 8.35
C ALA A 80 15.48 5.48 7.63
N HIS A 81 14.86 5.63 6.46
CA HIS A 81 14.87 6.88 5.67
C HIS A 81 14.00 8.01 6.26
N LEU A 82 13.09 7.70 7.19
CA LEU A 82 12.25 8.70 7.88
C LEU A 82 12.75 9.03 9.29
N GLN A 83 13.69 8.24 9.82
CA GLN A 83 14.23 8.44 11.18
C GLN A 83 15.05 9.73 11.34
N ASN A 84 15.66 10.24 10.25
CA ASN A 84 16.52 11.43 10.28
C ASN A 84 15.80 12.74 9.92
N VAL A 85 14.52 12.69 9.53
CA VAL A 85 13.75 13.87 9.08
C VAL A 85 12.86 14.42 10.19
N MET A 86 12.80 13.73 11.34
CA MET A 86 11.98 14.16 12.47
C MET A 86 12.76 15.10 13.39
N PRO A 87 12.21 16.25 13.79
CA PRO A 87 12.79 17.05 14.85
C PRO A 87 12.78 16.23 16.15
N ASN A 88 13.86 16.29 16.92
CA ASN A 88 13.86 15.76 18.29
C ASN A 88 12.69 16.39 19.04
N ALA A 89 11.87 15.53 19.64
CA ALA A 89 10.77 15.92 20.51
C ALA A 89 11.22 16.84 21.65
#